data_AF-A0AAN9QEB1-F1
#
_entry.id   AF-A0AAN9QEB1-F1
#
_cell.length_a   1.000
_cell.length_b   1.000
_cell.length_c   1.000
_cell.angle_alpha   90.00
_cell.angle_beta   90.00
_cell.angle_gamma   90.00
#
_symmetry.space_group_name_H-M   'P 1'
#
loop_
_entity.id
_entity.type
_entity.pdbx_description
1 polymer ?
#
loop_
_entity_poly.entity_id
_entity_poly.type
_entity_poly.pdbx_seq_one_letter_code
_entity_poly.pdbx_strand_id
1 'polypeptide(L)'
;MSHILELDGSACLASYEGWLLLFGQGSLFFFCPFSKAKIELPNCPLTEVTDHIAAFSSAPTAQDCTVAVVNRISFYELQLFMVCRGENVWTKNNFFGYNLNRIRTAFFYEGEGKEIHFLDWENSLIIFNASKSPQWKCYYMYPSTDLSSEVLVLSSEVLVLIIQYINIFEHHNDTGMVRYLEENDSISTCGTIVPQFRGKLDMVIGSESITAPNQSQTRHLKGYGANLNIAMFLQVRHVNIFEEKLDVT
;
A
#
# COMPACT_ATOMS: atom_id res chain seq x y z
N MET A 1 13.34 0.57 -25.31
CA MET A 1 12.87 1.52 -24.28
C MET A 1 11.41 1.83 -24.57
N SER A 2 10.46 1.28 -23.80
CA SER A 2 9.02 1.53 -24.00
C SER A 2 8.47 2.34 -22.85
N HIS A 3 8.01 3.56 -23.14
CA HIS A 3 7.24 4.37 -22.19
C HIS A 3 5.96 3.62 -21.80
N ILE A 4 5.61 3.64 -20.52
CA ILE A 4 4.37 3.05 -19.99
C ILE A 4 3.45 4.23 -19.68
N LEU A 5 2.50 4.48 -20.57
CA LEU A 5 1.62 5.66 -20.52
C LEU A 5 0.65 5.59 -19.33
N GLU A 6 0.32 4.37 -18.90
CA GLU A 6 -0.57 4.06 -17.79
C GLU A 6 -0.02 4.53 -16.43
N LEU A 7 1.30 4.68 -16.32
CA LEU A 7 1.99 5.19 -15.13
C LEU A 7 2.17 6.72 -15.15
N ASP A 8 2.02 7.37 -16.30
CA ASP A 8 2.08 8.83 -16.37
C ASP A 8 0.74 9.44 -15.94
N GLY A 9 0.81 10.55 -15.22
CA GLY A 9 -0.35 11.15 -14.55
C GLY A 9 -0.82 10.40 -13.30
N SER A 10 -0.76 9.06 -13.29
CA SER A 10 -1.33 8.18 -12.26
C SER A 10 -0.63 8.24 -10.88
N ALA A 11 -1.33 7.78 -9.84
CA ALA A 11 -0.82 7.52 -8.48
C ALA A 11 -1.00 6.03 -8.13
N CYS A 12 0.01 5.41 -7.52
CA CYS A 12 -0.04 4.02 -7.06
C CYS A 12 -0.59 3.94 -5.64
N LEU A 13 -1.75 3.29 -5.48
CA LEU A 13 -2.44 3.20 -4.18
C LEU A 13 -2.19 1.88 -3.45
N ALA A 14 -1.86 0.80 -4.18
CA ALA A 14 -1.54 -0.52 -3.64
C ALA A 14 -0.78 -1.39 -4.67
N SER A 15 -0.01 -2.38 -4.19
CA SER A 15 0.64 -3.40 -5.02
C SER A 15 0.56 -4.78 -4.36
N TYR A 16 0.18 -5.82 -5.12
CA TYR A 16 0.12 -7.21 -4.66
C TYR A 16 0.22 -8.15 -5.87
N GLU A 17 0.90 -9.30 -5.72
CA GLU A 17 1.14 -10.32 -6.76
C GLU A 17 1.58 -9.78 -8.15
N GLY A 18 2.43 -8.74 -8.18
CA GLY A 18 2.94 -8.15 -9.43
C GLY A 18 1.93 -7.27 -10.19
N TRP A 19 0.79 -6.96 -9.56
CA TRP A 19 -0.19 -5.99 -10.03
C TRP A 19 -0.13 -4.69 -9.21
N LEU A 20 -0.46 -3.59 -9.87
CA LEU A 20 -0.64 -2.27 -9.29
C LEU A 20 -2.12 -1.90 -9.31
N LEU A 21 -2.61 -1.25 -8.25
CA LEU A 21 -3.85 -0.49 -8.26
C LEU A 21 -3.51 1.00 -8.43
N LEU A 22 -3.87 1.56 -9.57
CA LEU A 22 -3.55 2.92 -9.98
C LEU A 22 -4.81 3.79 -9.97
N PHE A 23 -4.67 5.03 -9.48
CA PHE A 23 -5.63 6.10 -9.73
C PHE A 23 -5.07 7.06 -10.78
N GLY A 24 -5.73 7.18 -11.92
CA GLY A 24 -5.30 8.04 -13.02
C GLY A 24 -6.48 8.63 -13.78
N GLN A 25 -6.39 9.91 -14.14
CA GLN A 25 -7.38 10.62 -14.95
C GLN A 25 -8.83 10.57 -14.38
N GLY A 26 -8.97 10.46 -13.04
CA GLY A 26 -10.28 10.33 -12.37
C GLY A 26 -10.83 8.90 -12.30
N SER A 27 -10.05 7.89 -12.70
CA SER A 27 -10.44 6.47 -12.74
C SER A 27 -9.52 5.61 -11.88
N LEU A 28 -10.05 4.50 -11.34
CA LEU A 28 -9.26 3.43 -10.74
C LEU A 28 -9.12 2.29 -11.73
N PHE A 29 -7.92 1.72 -11.81
CA PHE A 29 -7.66 0.55 -12.63
C PHE A 29 -6.51 -0.29 -12.08
N PHE A 30 -6.56 -1.59 -12.35
CA PHE A 30 -5.41 -2.47 -12.17
C PHE A 30 -4.51 -2.45 -13.40
N PHE A 31 -3.20 -2.56 -13.17
CA PHE A 31 -2.21 -2.68 -14.22
C PHE A 31 -1.11 -3.67 -13.83
N CYS A 32 -0.70 -4.55 -14.74
CA CYS A 32 0.43 -5.45 -14.56
C CYS A 32 1.60 -4.98 -15.45
N PRO A 33 2.68 -4.39 -14.90
CA PRO A 33 3.77 -3.85 -15.71
C PRO A 33 4.48 -4.87 -16.61
N PHE A 34 4.51 -6.14 -16.21
CA PHE A 34 5.15 -7.23 -16.95
C PHE A 34 4.37 -7.64 -18.21
N SER A 35 3.05 -7.81 -18.10
CA SER A 35 2.18 -8.24 -19.20
C SER A 35 1.54 -7.07 -19.97
N LYS A 36 1.60 -5.86 -19.39
CA LYS A 36 0.85 -4.66 -19.80
C LYS A 36 -0.67 -4.84 -19.81
N ALA A 37 -1.18 -5.87 -19.12
CA ALA A 37 -2.61 -6.06 -18.93
C ALA A 37 -3.18 -4.95 -18.03
N LYS A 38 -4.30 -4.37 -18.45
CA LYS A 38 -5.08 -3.37 -17.71
C LYS A 38 -6.47 -3.93 -17.42
N ILE A 39 -7.00 -3.67 -16.22
CA ILE A 39 -8.38 -4.00 -15.85
C ILE A 39 -9.00 -2.75 -15.21
N GLU A 40 -9.93 -2.11 -15.92
CA GLU A 40 -10.67 -0.95 -15.40
C GLU A 40 -11.57 -1.37 -14.23
N LEU A 41 -11.74 -0.50 -13.24
CA LEU A 41 -12.75 -0.63 -12.19
C LEU A 41 -13.91 0.35 -12.47
N PRO A 42 -15.13 0.10 -11.96
CA PRO A 42 -16.21 1.09 -12.02
C PRO A 42 -15.78 2.40 -11.34
N ASN A 43 -16.30 3.54 -11.77
CA ASN A 43 -15.95 4.85 -11.22
C ASN A 43 -16.20 4.89 -9.71
N CYS A 44 -15.14 5.02 -8.91
CA CYS A 44 -15.22 5.17 -7.47
C CYS A 44 -15.58 6.62 -7.13
N PRO A 45 -16.48 6.89 -6.15
CA PRO A 45 -16.87 8.24 -5.77
C PRO A 45 -15.80 8.96 -4.90
N LEU A 46 -14.55 8.93 -5.36
CA LEU A 46 -13.42 9.68 -4.83
C LEU A 46 -13.34 11.02 -5.59
N THR A 47 -13.19 12.12 -4.87
CA THR A 47 -13.15 13.47 -5.46
C THR A 47 -11.73 13.97 -5.71
N GLU A 48 -10.75 13.47 -4.97
CA GLU A 48 -9.34 13.85 -5.03
C GLU A 48 -8.45 12.58 -4.86
N VAL A 49 -7.16 12.75 -4.57
CA VAL A 49 -6.19 11.64 -4.38
C VAL A 49 -5.37 11.80 -3.08
N THR A 50 -5.64 12.85 -2.32
CA THR A 50 -4.90 13.26 -1.13
C THR A 50 -5.16 12.29 0.03
N ASP A 51 -4.10 11.68 0.55
CA ASP A 51 -4.12 10.68 1.64
C ASP A 51 -5.09 9.51 1.42
N HIS A 52 -5.35 9.15 0.16
CA HIS A 52 -6.11 7.96 -0.21
C HIS A 52 -5.19 6.74 -0.17
N ILE A 53 -5.56 5.71 0.58
CA ILE A 53 -4.85 4.43 0.64
C ILE A 53 -5.81 3.30 0.28
N ALA A 54 -5.31 2.34 -0.48
CA ALA A 54 -6.09 1.21 -0.96
C ALA A 54 -5.46 -0.14 -0.57
N ALA A 55 -6.25 -1.20 -0.72
CA ALA A 55 -5.81 -2.58 -0.68
C ALA A 55 -6.65 -3.41 -1.66
N PHE A 56 -6.17 -4.59 -2.07
CA PHE A 56 -6.98 -5.57 -2.77
C PHE A 56 -6.67 -7.00 -2.30
N SER A 57 -7.68 -7.87 -2.30
CA SER A 57 -7.67 -9.11 -1.49
C SER A 57 -7.05 -10.35 -2.14
N SER A 58 -6.81 -10.33 -3.45
CA SER A 58 -6.27 -11.42 -4.26
C SER A 58 -5.89 -10.86 -5.65
N ALA A 59 -5.14 -11.59 -6.48
CA ALA A 59 -4.81 -11.14 -7.84
C ALA A 59 -6.04 -10.57 -8.60
N PRO A 60 -5.90 -9.45 -9.34
CA PRO A 60 -6.95 -8.86 -10.18
C PRO A 60 -7.53 -9.78 -11.26
N THR A 61 -6.95 -10.96 -11.46
CA THR A 61 -7.44 -12.03 -12.35
C THR A 61 -8.36 -13.03 -11.65
N ALA A 62 -8.41 -13.08 -10.31
CA ALA A 62 -9.36 -13.86 -9.52
C ALA A 62 -10.77 -13.22 -9.52
N GLN A 63 -11.82 -13.99 -9.27
CA GLN A 63 -13.21 -13.47 -9.28
C GLN A 63 -13.67 -12.89 -7.94
N ASP A 64 -13.00 -13.27 -6.84
CA ASP A 64 -13.30 -12.84 -5.47
C ASP A 64 -12.52 -11.58 -5.03
N CYS A 65 -11.58 -11.15 -5.88
CA CYS A 65 -10.73 -9.96 -5.70
C CYS A 65 -11.59 -8.76 -5.31
N THR A 66 -11.43 -8.33 -4.07
CA THR A 66 -12.16 -7.20 -3.49
C THR A 66 -11.20 -6.03 -3.35
N VAL A 67 -11.55 -4.90 -3.95
CA VAL A 67 -10.82 -3.63 -3.75
C VAL A 67 -11.43 -2.92 -2.57
N ALA A 68 -10.56 -2.36 -1.74
CA ALA A 68 -10.90 -1.42 -0.66
C ALA A 68 -10.11 -0.13 -0.90
N VAL A 69 -10.78 1.04 -0.81
CA VAL A 69 -10.13 2.35 -0.79
C VAL A 69 -10.68 3.16 0.37
N VAL A 70 -9.80 3.71 1.20
CA VAL A 70 -10.18 4.62 2.28
C VAL A 70 -9.87 6.06 1.88
N ASN A 71 -10.89 6.90 2.03
CA ASN A 71 -10.78 8.35 2.05
C ASN A 71 -10.89 8.83 3.51
N ARG A 72 -9.90 9.59 3.98
CA ARG A 72 -9.88 10.19 5.33
C ARG A 72 -10.40 11.62 5.25
N ILE A 73 -11.65 11.84 5.68
CA ILE A 73 -12.30 13.16 5.62
C ILE A 73 -11.86 14.06 6.78
N SER A 74 -11.58 13.49 7.95
CA SER A 74 -11.05 14.24 9.08
C SER A 74 -10.24 13.34 10.02
N PHE A 75 -9.74 13.91 11.11
CA PHE A 75 -9.17 13.15 12.21
C PHE A 75 -10.15 12.14 12.85
N TYR A 76 -11.47 12.30 12.65
CA TYR A 76 -12.49 11.47 13.29
C TYR A 76 -13.47 10.79 12.30
N GLU A 77 -13.28 10.94 10.99
CA GLU A 77 -14.13 10.35 9.95
C GLU A 77 -13.31 9.68 8.85
N LEU A 78 -13.57 8.40 8.61
CA LEU A 78 -13.15 7.67 7.41
C LEU A 78 -14.38 7.28 6.57
N GLN A 79 -14.18 7.22 5.26
CA GLN A 79 -15.11 6.59 4.33
C GLN A 79 -14.37 5.48 3.56
N LEU A 80 -14.81 4.25 3.76
CA LEU A 80 -14.33 3.05 3.09
C LEU A 80 -15.25 2.72 1.93
N PHE A 81 -14.69 2.73 0.73
CA PHE A 81 -15.33 2.28 -0.50
C PHE A 81 -14.84 0.89 -0.85
N MET A 82 -15.75 -0.04 -1.12
CA MET A 82 -15.40 -1.41 -1.53
C MET A 82 -16.19 -1.89 -2.73
N VAL A 83 -15.52 -2.62 -3.63
CA VAL A 83 -16.12 -3.28 -4.80
C VAL A 83 -15.47 -4.65 -5.00
N CYS A 84 -16.26 -5.67 -5.35
CA CYS A 84 -15.74 -6.96 -5.80
C CYS A 84 -15.54 -6.93 -7.32
N ARG A 85 -14.48 -7.55 -7.83
CA ARG A 85 -14.17 -7.54 -9.26
C ARG A 85 -15.33 -8.14 -10.07
N GLY A 86 -15.87 -7.37 -11.01
CA GLY A 86 -17.03 -7.75 -11.83
C GLY A 86 -18.35 -7.10 -11.36
N GLU A 87 -18.41 -6.62 -10.11
CA GLU A 87 -19.45 -5.69 -9.67
C GLU A 87 -19.29 -4.33 -10.36
N ASN A 88 -20.39 -3.61 -10.52
CA ASN A 88 -20.42 -2.26 -11.09
C ASN A 88 -20.79 -1.16 -10.06
N VAL A 89 -21.09 -1.53 -8.81
CA VAL A 89 -21.48 -0.62 -7.73
C VAL A 89 -20.48 -0.70 -6.58
N TRP A 90 -19.96 0.45 -6.16
CA TRP A 90 -19.18 0.57 -4.93
C TRP A 90 -20.11 0.60 -3.71
N THR A 91 -19.86 -0.29 -2.75
CA THR A 91 -20.40 -0.18 -1.40
C THR A 91 -19.64 0.89 -0.62
N LYS A 92 -20.33 1.57 0.31
CA LYS A 92 -19.75 2.64 1.14
C LYS A 92 -20.03 2.37 2.61
N ASN A 93 -18.98 2.37 3.42
CA ASN A 93 -19.05 2.28 4.88
C ASN A 93 -18.38 3.51 5.49
N ASN A 94 -19.07 4.20 6.40
CA ASN A 94 -18.50 5.30 7.16
C ASN A 94 -18.00 4.80 8.52
N PHE A 95 -16.94 5.41 9.04
CA PHE A 95 -16.45 5.21 10.39
C PHE A 95 -16.34 6.56 11.11
N PHE A 96 -16.72 6.60 12.39
CA PHE A 96 -16.69 7.79 13.23
C PHE A 96 -16.16 7.48 14.63
N GLY A 97 -15.42 8.44 15.21
CA GLY A 97 -15.27 8.54 16.68
C GLY A 97 -13.93 8.09 17.29
N TYR A 98 -12.87 7.93 16.50
CA TYR A 98 -11.51 7.66 16.98
C TYR A 98 -10.55 8.66 16.35
N ASN A 99 -9.56 9.17 17.10
CA ASN A 99 -8.57 10.12 16.56
C ASN A 99 -7.56 9.35 15.71
N LEU A 100 -7.62 9.54 14.40
CA LEU A 100 -6.77 8.89 13.43
C LEU A 100 -5.80 9.88 12.82
N ASN A 101 -4.52 9.53 12.85
CA ASN A 101 -3.51 10.24 12.09
C ASN A 101 -3.65 9.93 10.60
N ARG A 102 -2.68 10.38 9.81
CA ARG A 102 -2.55 9.94 8.42
C ARG A 102 -2.48 8.40 8.41
N ILE A 103 -3.22 7.75 7.51
CA ILE A 103 -3.08 6.29 7.36
C ILE A 103 -1.70 6.03 6.73
N ARG A 104 -0.99 5.01 7.20
CA ARG A 104 0.33 4.59 6.74
C ARG A 104 0.24 3.45 5.73
N THR A 105 -0.67 2.49 5.93
CA THR A 105 -0.91 1.38 5.00
C THR A 105 -2.28 0.75 5.24
N ALA A 106 -2.78 0.02 4.24
CA ALA A 106 -3.96 -0.81 4.32
C ALA A 106 -3.69 -2.20 3.73
N PHE A 107 -4.30 -3.24 4.28
CA PHE A 107 -4.15 -4.61 3.78
C PHE A 107 -5.40 -5.45 4.08
N PHE A 108 -5.62 -6.49 3.27
CA PHE A 108 -6.49 -7.60 3.67
C PHE A 108 -5.66 -8.58 4.51
N TYR A 109 -6.26 -9.19 5.53
CA TYR A 109 -5.62 -10.24 6.32
C TYR A 109 -6.22 -11.61 5.97
N GLU A 110 -5.37 -12.62 5.75
CA GLU A 110 -5.79 -13.98 5.37
C GLU A 110 -6.25 -14.77 6.61
N GLY A 111 -7.35 -14.33 7.23
CA GLY A 111 -7.97 -14.92 8.42
C GLY A 111 -9.43 -15.36 8.20
N GLU A 112 -10.19 -15.55 9.29
CA GLU A 112 -11.61 -15.94 9.25
C GLU A 112 -12.54 -14.75 8.87
N GLY A 113 -12.38 -14.24 7.64
CA GLY A 113 -13.29 -13.26 7.05
C GLY A 113 -12.60 -12.34 6.04
N LYS A 114 -13.40 -11.56 5.31
CA LYS A 114 -12.89 -10.41 4.55
C LYS A 114 -12.65 -9.24 5.53
N GLU A 115 -11.64 -9.38 6.38
CA GLU A 115 -11.16 -8.31 7.28
C GLU A 115 -10.11 -7.45 6.56
N ILE A 116 -10.32 -6.13 6.61
CA ILE A 116 -9.41 -5.12 6.08
C ILE A 116 -8.85 -4.32 7.24
N HIS A 117 -7.54 -4.16 7.25
CA HIS A 117 -6.77 -3.56 8.31
C HIS A 117 -6.20 -2.23 7.82
N PHE A 118 -6.31 -1.20 8.64
CA PHE A 118 -5.80 0.15 8.39
C PHE A 118 -4.90 0.55 9.55
N LEU A 119 -3.65 0.86 9.25
CA LEU A 119 -2.63 1.26 10.22
C LEU A 119 -2.31 2.74 10.05
N ASP A 120 -2.37 3.53 11.12
CA ASP A 120 -1.89 4.93 11.12
C ASP A 120 -0.42 5.06 11.59
N TRP A 121 0.10 6.29 11.68
CA TRP A 121 1.47 6.55 12.14
C TRP A 121 1.65 6.57 13.67
N GLU A 122 0.59 6.48 14.48
CA GLU A 122 0.65 6.48 15.96
C GLU A 122 0.19 5.15 16.59
N ASN A 123 0.39 4.04 15.85
CA ASN A 123 0.11 2.67 16.28
C ASN A 123 -1.38 2.31 16.38
N SER A 124 -2.27 3.11 15.79
CA SER A 124 -3.70 2.78 15.72
C SER A 124 -3.93 1.74 14.64
N LEU A 125 -4.52 0.60 14.99
CA LEU A 125 -5.12 -0.32 14.04
C LEU A 125 -6.64 -0.19 14.04
N ILE A 126 -7.21 0.06 12.88
CA ILE A 126 -8.62 -0.19 12.61
C ILE A 126 -8.77 -1.48 11.80
N ILE A 127 -9.70 -2.33 12.20
CA ILE A 127 -10.16 -3.48 11.43
C ILE A 127 -11.60 -3.23 10.99
N PHE A 128 -11.88 -3.38 9.70
CA PHE A 128 -13.23 -3.48 9.15
C PHE A 128 -13.50 -4.92 8.72
N ASN A 129 -14.53 -5.55 9.29
CA ASN A 129 -15.00 -6.87 8.85
C ASN A 129 -16.19 -6.70 7.90
N ALA A 130 -16.01 -7.10 6.63
CA ALA A 130 -17.01 -6.98 5.57
C ALA A 130 -18.06 -8.11 5.55
N SER A 131 -18.25 -8.82 6.66
CA SER A 131 -19.27 -9.88 6.81
C SER A 131 -20.71 -9.33 6.77
N LYS A 132 -21.70 -10.24 6.84
CA LYS A 132 -23.15 -9.96 6.82
C LYS A 132 -23.64 -8.89 7.82
N SER A 133 -22.84 -8.60 8.87
CA SER A 133 -23.00 -7.43 9.72
C SER A 133 -21.68 -6.66 9.66
N PRO A 134 -21.60 -5.56 8.90
CA PRO A 134 -20.40 -4.74 8.80
C PRO A 134 -19.98 -4.20 10.17
N GLN A 135 -18.74 -4.45 10.58
CA GLN A 135 -18.25 -4.06 11.91
C GLN A 135 -16.86 -3.41 11.83
N TRP A 136 -16.72 -2.31 12.57
CA TRP A 136 -15.46 -1.63 12.82
C TRP A 136 -14.95 -2.00 14.22
N LYS A 137 -13.66 -2.35 14.33
CA LYS A 137 -12.94 -2.58 15.58
C LYS A 137 -11.72 -1.66 15.60
N CYS A 138 -11.38 -1.08 16.74
CA CYS A 138 -10.25 -0.14 16.88
C CYS A 138 -9.34 -0.57 18.03
N TYR A 139 -8.03 -0.53 17.81
CA TYR A 139 -7.02 -0.99 18.76
C TYR A 139 -5.85 -0.01 18.79
N TYR A 140 -5.42 0.40 19.99
CA TYR A 140 -4.07 0.95 20.18
C TYR A 140 -3.09 -0.22 20.29
N MET A 141 -2.02 -0.21 19.51
CA MET A 141 -0.97 -1.21 19.59
C MET A 141 0.21 -0.69 20.41
N TYR A 142 0.72 -1.55 21.29
CA TYR A 142 1.82 -1.21 22.20
C TYR A 142 3.10 -1.96 21.78
N PRO A 143 4.26 -1.29 21.74
CA PRO A 143 5.54 -1.94 21.44
C PRO A 143 5.84 -3.03 22.47
N SER A 144 6.10 -4.24 22.00
CA SER A 144 6.55 -5.34 22.86
C SER A 144 7.96 -5.06 23.38
N THR A 145 8.17 -5.25 24.68
CA THR A 145 9.49 -5.18 25.34
C THR A 145 10.32 -6.45 25.16
N ASP A 146 9.66 -7.57 24.87
CA ASP A 146 10.24 -8.92 24.98
C ASP A 146 10.79 -9.42 23.63
N LEU A 147 10.54 -8.67 22.57
CA LEU A 147 11.14 -8.75 21.25
C LEU A 147 11.75 -7.38 20.92
N SER A 148 12.80 -7.33 20.13
CA SER A 148 13.63 -6.13 19.94
C SER A 148 12.90 -4.97 19.23
N SER A 149 12.15 -4.15 19.99
CA SER A 149 11.58 -2.83 19.64
C SER A 149 10.65 -2.71 18.41
N GLU A 150 10.51 -3.74 17.57
CA GLU A 150 9.87 -3.68 16.25
C GLU A 150 8.57 -4.49 16.13
N VAL A 151 8.04 -5.02 17.25
CA VAL A 151 6.93 -5.98 17.25
C VAL A 151 5.73 -5.44 18.02
N LEU A 152 4.56 -5.47 17.37
CA LEU A 152 3.27 -5.13 17.96
C LEU A 152 2.42 -6.40 18.11
N VAL A 153 2.01 -6.68 19.34
CA VAL A 153 1.18 -7.84 19.70
C VAL A 153 -0.24 -7.35 20.00
N LEU A 154 -1.23 -7.86 19.26
CA LEU A 154 -2.64 -7.59 19.55
C LEU A 154 -3.17 -8.70 20.46
N SER A 155 -3.51 -8.36 21.70
CA SER A 155 -3.96 -9.31 22.72
C SER A 155 -5.43 -9.75 22.54
N SER A 156 -5.75 -10.29 21.36
CA SER A 156 -6.94 -11.09 21.08
C SER A 156 -6.58 -12.25 20.12
N GLU A 157 -5.74 -13.15 20.63
CA GLU A 157 -5.36 -14.50 20.14
C GLU A 157 -4.79 -14.71 18.72
N VAL A 158 -5.02 -13.82 17.73
CA VAL A 158 -4.88 -14.19 16.30
C VAL A 158 -3.82 -13.37 15.51
N LEU A 159 -3.35 -12.23 16.02
CA LEU A 159 -2.50 -11.30 15.25
C LEU A 159 -1.26 -10.80 15.99
N VAL A 160 -0.09 -11.05 15.39
CA VAL A 160 1.20 -10.48 15.80
C VAL A 160 1.89 -9.93 14.56
N LEU A 161 2.12 -8.62 14.55
CA LEU A 161 2.65 -7.89 13.40
C LEU A 161 4.03 -7.32 13.73
N ILE A 162 5.01 -7.56 12.86
CA ILE A 162 6.27 -6.80 12.85
C ILE A 162 5.98 -5.54 12.04
N ILE A 163 5.88 -4.40 12.71
CA ILE A 163 5.63 -3.10 12.06
C ILE A 163 6.93 -2.34 12.05
N GLN A 164 7.51 -2.18 10.86
CA GLN A 164 8.81 -1.54 10.72
C GLN A 164 8.63 -0.02 10.77
N TYR A 165 9.02 0.60 11.88
CA TYR A 165 8.83 2.04 12.14
C TYR A 165 9.78 2.93 11.35
N ILE A 166 10.96 2.43 11.02
CA ILE A 166 11.92 3.09 10.15
C ILE A 166 11.33 3.13 8.74
N ASN A 167 11.34 4.30 8.11
CA ASN A 167 11.12 4.42 6.67
C ASN A 167 12.33 3.79 5.98
N ILE A 168 12.13 2.62 5.38
CA ILE A 168 13.19 1.74 4.88
C ILE A 168 13.93 2.43 3.73
N PHE A 169 13.20 3.06 2.81
CA PHE A 169 13.78 3.66 1.62
C PHE A 169 14.48 4.98 1.95
N GLU A 170 13.91 5.76 2.87
CA GLU A 170 14.53 6.98 3.41
C GLU A 170 15.84 6.63 4.14
N HIS A 171 15.81 5.64 5.03
CA HIS A 171 17.00 5.20 5.76
C HIS A 171 18.10 4.62 4.85
N HIS A 172 17.75 3.78 3.87
CA HIS A 172 18.73 3.23 2.91
C HIS A 172 19.29 4.30 1.96
N ASN A 173 18.53 5.34 1.65
CA ASN A 173 18.98 6.51 0.89
C ASN A 173 19.97 7.35 1.71
N ASP A 174 19.59 7.72 2.94
CA ASP A 174 20.34 8.63 3.81
C ASP A 174 21.64 8.02 4.35
N THR A 175 21.63 6.71 4.64
CA THR A 175 22.86 5.96 4.95
C THR A 175 23.74 5.70 3.73
N GLY A 176 23.25 6.00 2.51
CA GLY A 176 23.93 5.71 1.25
C GLY A 176 24.05 4.22 0.92
N MET A 177 23.38 3.33 1.68
CA MET A 177 23.38 1.89 1.41
C MET A 177 22.78 1.55 0.04
N VAL A 178 21.75 2.28 -0.41
CA VAL A 178 21.24 2.19 -1.78
C VAL A 178 20.85 3.58 -2.28
N ARG A 179 21.49 4.03 -3.36
CA ARG A 179 21.15 5.28 -4.04
C ARG A 179 19.98 5.06 -5.00
N TYR A 180 18.77 5.08 -4.47
CA TYR A 180 17.53 5.01 -5.28
C TYR A 180 17.25 6.31 -6.06
N LEU A 181 17.81 7.45 -5.63
CA LEU A 181 17.49 8.79 -6.12
C LEU A 181 18.66 9.51 -6.79
N GLU A 182 18.34 10.34 -7.79
CA GLU A 182 19.14 11.51 -8.16
C GLU A 182 18.57 12.77 -7.48
N GLU A 183 19.32 13.88 -7.43
CA GLU A 183 19.00 15.10 -6.64
C GLU A 183 17.64 15.77 -6.94
N ASN A 184 16.97 15.35 -8.02
CA ASN A 184 15.73 15.93 -8.54
C ASN A 184 14.53 14.95 -8.55
N ASP A 185 14.74 13.69 -8.13
CA ASP A 185 13.69 12.66 -8.13
C ASP A 185 13.03 12.52 -6.74
N SER A 186 11.71 12.32 -6.71
CA SER A 186 10.94 12.05 -5.49
C SER A 186 10.31 10.66 -5.56
N ILE A 187 10.58 9.79 -4.59
CA ILE A 187 9.97 8.46 -4.48
C ILE A 187 8.66 8.53 -3.70
N SER A 188 7.68 7.72 -4.11
CA SER A 188 6.68 7.19 -3.19
C SER A 188 6.59 5.68 -3.30
N THR A 189 6.37 4.99 -2.18
CA THR A 189 5.96 3.58 -2.14
C THR A 189 4.52 3.48 -1.66
N CYS A 190 3.80 2.48 -2.15
CA CYS A 190 2.61 1.97 -1.46
C CYS A 190 3.03 0.87 -0.49
N GLY A 191 2.43 0.85 0.71
CA GLY A 191 2.69 -0.18 1.71
C GLY A 191 2.27 -1.59 1.26
N THR A 192 2.84 -2.60 1.92
CA THR A 192 2.57 -4.02 1.64
C THR A 192 2.75 -4.86 2.90
N ILE A 193 2.24 -6.08 2.89
CA ILE A 193 2.65 -7.13 3.84
C ILE A 193 3.65 -8.08 3.19
N VAL A 194 4.57 -8.59 4.01
CA VAL A 194 5.41 -9.76 3.73
C VAL A 194 4.99 -10.85 4.72
N PRO A 195 4.16 -11.82 4.30
CA PRO A 195 3.67 -12.86 5.20
C PRO A 195 4.81 -13.79 5.64
N GLN A 196 4.71 -14.32 6.85
CA GLN A 196 5.64 -15.30 7.44
C GLN A 196 7.12 -14.84 7.49
N PHE A 197 7.39 -13.54 7.40
CA PHE A 197 8.73 -12.92 7.38
C PHE A 197 9.67 -13.43 8.49
N ARG A 198 9.15 -13.69 9.70
CA ARG A 198 9.87 -14.46 10.74
C ARG A 198 9.04 -15.65 11.22
N GLY A 199 8.71 -16.55 10.29
CA GLY A 199 8.07 -17.85 10.55
C GLY A 199 6.55 -17.74 10.74
N LYS A 200 6.11 -17.31 11.92
CA LYS A 200 4.68 -17.04 12.23
C LYS A 200 4.37 -15.55 12.40
N LEU A 201 5.29 -14.69 11.97
CA LEU A 201 5.22 -13.24 12.14
C LEU A 201 5.22 -12.59 10.77
N ASP A 202 4.14 -11.87 10.47
CA ASP A 202 3.99 -11.10 9.24
C ASP A 202 4.65 -9.72 9.43
N MET A 203 5.36 -9.25 8.41
CA MET A 203 5.94 -7.91 8.39
C MET A 203 5.05 -6.95 7.61
N VAL A 204 4.77 -5.79 8.21
CA VAL A 204 4.01 -4.69 7.60
C VAL A 204 4.98 -3.59 7.20
N ILE A 205 5.06 -3.32 5.90
CA ILE A 205 5.83 -2.21 5.32
C ILE A 205 4.87 -1.06 5.05
N GLY A 206 5.23 0.14 5.52
CA GLY A 206 4.43 1.35 5.35
C GLY A 206 4.52 1.94 3.94
N SER A 207 3.58 2.82 3.60
CA SER A 207 3.72 3.71 2.45
C SER A 207 4.67 4.86 2.82
N GLU A 208 5.71 5.07 2.03
CA GLU A 208 6.73 6.08 2.24
C GLU A 208 6.68 7.14 1.12
N SER A 209 7.18 8.34 1.40
CA SER A 209 7.27 9.43 0.41
C SER A 209 8.50 10.28 0.67
N ILE A 210 9.51 10.13 -0.19
CA ILE A 210 10.80 10.83 -0.11
C ILE A 210 10.77 11.95 -1.15
N THR A 211 10.93 13.19 -0.70
CA THR A 211 10.83 14.36 -1.58
C THR A 211 12.22 14.85 -1.99
N ALA A 212 12.43 15.08 -3.30
CA ALA A 212 13.64 15.71 -3.81
C ALA A 212 13.93 17.05 -3.11
N PRO A 213 15.18 17.35 -2.71
CA PRO A 213 15.53 18.62 -2.10
C PRO A 213 15.32 19.81 -3.04
N ASN A 214 15.42 19.59 -4.35
CA ASN A 214 15.18 20.59 -5.39
C ASN A 214 13.89 20.27 -6.17
N GLN A 215 12.94 21.21 -6.22
CA GLN A 215 11.74 21.07 -7.06
C GLN A 215 12.05 21.35 -8.54
N SER A 216 12.69 20.38 -9.20
CA SER A 216 12.86 20.38 -10.65
C SER A 216 11.52 20.45 -11.41
N GLN A 217 11.51 21.16 -12.54
CA GLN A 217 10.40 21.19 -13.48
C GLN A 217 10.27 19.89 -14.30
N THR A 218 11.31 19.06 -14.36
CA THR A 218 11.33 17.76 -15.04
C THR A 218 11.71 16.66 -14.04
N ARG A 219 10.81 15.68 -13.85
CA ARG A 219 10.92 14.59 -12.86
C ARG A 219 10.99 13.24 -13.62
N HIS A 220 11.85 12.30 -13.22
CA HIS A 220 12.13 11.06 -13.99
C HIS A 220 11.74 9.78 -13.20
N LEU A 221 11.81 8.53 -13.72
CA LEU A 221 11.46 7.26 -13.00
C LEU A 221 12.65 6.33 -13.01
N LYS A 222 12.83 5.72 -11.85
CA LYS A 222 13.53 4.46 -11.71
C LYS A 222 12.64 3.54 -10.88
N GLY A 223 12.16 2.47 -11.52
CA GLY A 223 11.55 1.35 -10.83
C GLY A 223 12.63 0.31 -10.57
N TYR A 224 12.98 0.09 -9.31
CA TYR A 224 13.93 -0.95 -8.92
C TYR A 224 13.15 -2.19 -8.46
N GLY A 225 13.38 -3.34 -9.12
CA GLY A 225 12.93 -4.64 -8.62
C GLY A 225 14.04 -5.29 -7.81
N ALA A 226 13.84 -5.47 -6.50
CA ALA A 226 14.77 -6.20 -5.65
C ALA A 226 14.51 -7.70 -5.73
N ASN A 227 15.57 -8.53 -5.77
CA ASN A 227 15.48 -10.00 -5.84
C ASN A 227 15.13 -10.66 -4.48
N LEU A 228 14.07 -10.18 -3.83
CA LEU A 228 13.27 -10.96 -2.89
C LEU A 228 11.93 -11.28 -3.56
N ASN A 229 11.10 -12.13 -2.96
CA ASN A 229 9.73 -12.40 -3.42
C ASN A 229 8.76 -11.23 -3.16
N ILE A 230 9.23 -9.99 -3.34
CA ILE A 230 8.52 -8.74 -3.06
C ILE A 230 8.64 -7.86 -4.29
N ALA A 231 7.64 -7.92 -5.17
CA ALA A 231 7.54 -7.04 -6.34
C ALA A 231 7.13 -5.62 -5.92
N MET A 232 8.04 -4.91 -5.24
CA MET A 232 7.81 -3.56 -4.74
C MET A 232 8.02 -2.54 -5.87
N PHE A 233 7.01 -1.71 -6.13
CA PHE A 233 7.07 -0.72 -7.21
C PHE A 233 7.24 0.69 -6.65
N LEU A 234 8.40 1.28 -6.92
CA LEU A 234 8.73 2.67 -6.61
C LEU A 234 8.06 3.61 -7.64
N GLN A 235 7.26 4.57 -7.17
CA GLN A 235 6.69 5.62 -8.01
C GLN A 235 7.57 6.89 -8.05
N VAL A 236 7.77 7.41 -9.27
CA VAL A 236 8.43 8.68 -9.65
C VAL A 236 7.77 9.15 -11.01
N ARG A 237 8.42 9.73 -12.07
CA ARG A 237 7.76 10.01 -13.43
C ARG A 237 8.30 9.64 -14.88
N HIS A 238 9.44 8.97 -15.18
CA HIS A 238 9.85 8.49 -16.56
C HIS A 238 10.80 7.25 -16.62
N VAL A 239 10.34 6.04 -17.01
CA VAL A 239 11.06 4.76 -16.73
C VAL A 239 12.19 4.39 -17.70
N ASN A 240 13.32 3.93 -17.14
CA ASN A 240 14.15 2.86 -17.72
C ASN A 240 14.06 1.59 -16.85
N ILE A 241 13.78 0.43 -17.48
CA ILE A 241 13.85 -0.88 -16.82
C ILE A 241 15.21 -1.49 -17.13
N PHE A 242 15.95 -1.89 -16.09
CA PHE A 242 17.14 -2.71 -16.22
C PHE A 242 16.96 -4.00 -15.38
N GLU A 243 17.14 -5.15 -16.01
CA GLU A 243 17.40 -6.40 -15.28
C GLU A 243 18.88 -6.41 -14.87
N GLU A 244 19.17 -6.31 -13.58
CA GLU A 244 20.52 -6.54 -13.06
C GLU A 244 20.59 -7.95 -12.49
N LYS A 245 21.35 -8.83 -13.17
CA LYS A 245 21.67 -10.16 -12.64
C LYS A 245 22.77 -10.04 -11.61
N LEU A 246 22.40 -10.25 -10.34
CA LEU A 246 23.37 -10.57 -9.30
C LEU A 246 23.79 -12.04 -9.46
N ASP A 247 24.90 -12.26 -10.17
CA ASP A 247 25.58 -13.56 -10.16
C ASP A 247 26.10 -13.82 -8.73
N VAL A 248 25.68 -14.94 -8.14
CA VAL A 248 26.08 -15.34 -6.79
C VAL A 248 27.31 -16.23 -6.87
N THR A 249 28.44 -15.75 -6.33
CA THR A 249 29.70 -16.48 -6.12
C THR A 249 29.98 -16.66 -4.64
#